data_AF-A0A9W8YQW3-F1
#
_entry.id   AF-A0A9W8YQW3-F1
#
_cell.length_a   1.000
_cell.length_b   1.000
_cell.length_c   1.000
_cell.angle_alpha   90.00
_cell.angle_beta   90.00
_cell.angle_gamma   90.00
#
_symmetry.space_group_name_H-M   'P 1'
#
loop_
_entity.id
_entity.type
_entity.pdbx_description
1 polymer ?
#
loop_
_entity_poly.entity_id
_entity_poly.type
_entity_poly.pdbx_seq_one_letter_code
_entity_poly.pdbx_strand_id
1 'polypeptide(L)'
;MADDAAATTAASTRPQKPDEAAFKETVAKLEKEHTQVKNQLDAVKAKIDLASPGKNPENPTQKRRAELIAQLNEIKQKQGAGKTSRNAAQDNIKRMDDQMREKKKEIKTIIDTVGFSSEAEVDAKIKDLDAQVGAGRMTLLEEKKTVEQIGKLRRSRKQLAAIGEKQKAVDELQAKIQEIKGTSKNPEANALSDKYKELQTELDGIKAEQDAAYKELNSLRDERSKLQAQQREKWDAMKKYKDEYHTNRKAFNNWEREQKQKAWERQKSERDRIEKERKLERAQKMLAEASDPAYLDEIRRGNSLLHFFDPSFVAEKTPLITRSGLEAQADRKVDDSGIKGVKILSKKANDDEYMPAAKKGKKGKKNNASAAKTSSYNCPPSVIEDCAFMGIDPPVNAEEVPAVVEKIKAKLDHWKADQANQTQKNIEKAKKEIEKIEAEEAKEKDPKKTVSGSATPNGGAAAENGDKAVDEVTDKVKETALEETKGEEVTAA
;
A
#
# COMPACT_ATOMS: atom_id res chain seq x y z
N MET A 1 -5.93 28.87 -51.97
CA MET A 1 -5.36 29.80 -50.98
C MET A 1 -5.21 29.04 -49.69
N ALA A 2 -3.98 28.62 -49.41
CA ALA A 2 -3.61 27.97 -48.17
C ALA A 2 -3.39 29.10 -47.16
N ASP A 3 -4.20 29.11 -46.11
CA ASP A 3 -3.99 30.02 -44.97
C ASP A 3 -3.25 29.23 -43.89
N ASP A 4 -2.07 29.75 -43.58
CA ASP A 4 -1.02 29.15 -42.78
C ASP A 4 -1.35 29.38 -41.30
N ALA A 5 -1.83 28.34 -40.62
CA ALA A 5 -2.11 28.38 -39.20
C ALA A 5 -0.79 28.33 -38.41
N ALA A 6 -0.21 29.51 -38.18
CA ALA A 6 0.95 29.71 -37.33
C ALA A 6 0.72 29.11 -35.94
N ALA A 7 1.47 28.04 -35.64
CA ALA A 7 1.53 27.43 -34.33
C ALA A 7 2.13 28.40 -33.31
N THR A 8 1.28 29.00 -32.49
CA THR A 8 1.69 29.72 -31.27
C THR A 8 2.35 28.73 -30.31
N THR A 9 3.67 28.79 -30.20
CA THR A 9 4.45 28.09 -29.20
C THR A 9 4.07 28.59 -27.80
N ALA A 10 3.21 27.83 -27.12
CA ALA A 10 2.86 28.06 -25.74
C ALA A 10 4.14 28.03 -24.89
N ALA A 11 4.50 29.17 -24.31
CA ALA A 11 5.55 29.26 -23.31
C ALA A 11 5.25 28.26 -22.18
N SER A 12 6.16 27.30 -21.96
CA SER A 12 6.12 26.36 -20.85
C SER A 12 5.99 27.13 -19.53
N THR A 13 4.77 27.20 -19.01
CA THR A 13 4.47 27.79 -17.72
C THR A 13 5.12 26.92 -16.64
N ARG A 14 5.97 27.53 -15.81
CA ARG A 14 6.59 26.86 -14.66
C ARG A 14 5.47 26.27 -13.79
N PRO A 15 5.46 24.94 -13.54
CA PRO A 15 4.50 24.36 -12.61
C PRO A 15 4.62 25.06 -11.26
N GLN A 16 3.50 25.41 -10.62
CA GLN A 16 3.55 26.02 -9.29
C GLN A 16 3.98 24.98 -8.27
N LYS A 17 4.88 25.35 -7.35
CA LYS A 17 5.26 24.49 -6.24
C LYS A 17 4.04 24.36 -5.31
N PRO A 18 3.50 23.15 -5.07
CA PRO A 18 2.40 22.97 -4.15
C PRO A 18 2.80 23.39 -2.72
N ASP A 19 1.89 24.07 -2.02
CA ASP A 19 2.09 24.47 -0.63
C ASP A 19 1.89 23.26 0.31
N GLU A 20 2.97 22.86 0.97
CA GLU A 20 3.00 21.73 1.91
C GLU A 20 2.20 21.98 3.19
N ALA A 21 2.10 23.23 3.66
CA ALA A 21 1.38 23.56 4.88
C ALA A 21 -0.13 23.53 4.65
N ALA A 22 -0.59 24.20 3.59
CA ALA A 22 -2.00 24.19 3.18
C ALA A 22 -2.49 22.76 2.88
N PHE A 23 -1.66 21.92 2.24
CA PHE A 23 -1.98 20.51 1.98
C PHE A 23 -2.19 19.70 3.25
N LYS A 24 -1.32 19.84 4.26
CA LYS A 24 -1.44 19.10 5.51
C LYS A 24 -2.70 19.52 6.28
N GLU A 25 -3.02 20.81 6.28
CA GLU A 25 -4.22 21.32 6.96
C GLU A 25 -5.52 20.83 6.31
N THR A 26 -5.63 20.88 4.98
CA THR A 26 -6.82 20.43 4.25
C THR A 26 -6.99 18.92 4.31
N VAL A 27 -5.90 18.14 4.22
CA VAL A 27 -5.92 16.69 4.43
C VAL A 27 -6.37 16.35 5.84
N ALA A 28 -5.85 17.03 6.88
CA ALA A 28 -6.26 16.79 8.25
C ALA A 28 -7.75 17.12 8.50
N LYS A 29 -8.29 18.16 7.85
CA LYS A 29 -9.73 18.48 7.88
C LYS A 29 -10.56 17.37 7.23
N LEU A 30 -10.19 16.94 6.03
CA LEU A 30 -10.88 15.86 5.30
C LEU A 30 -10.78 14.52 6.05
N GLU A 31 -9.66 14.23 6.71
CA GLU A 31 -9.47 13.04 7.54
C GLU A 31 -10.36 13.06 8.79
N LYS A 32 -10.50 14.22 9.45
CA LYS A 32 -11.44 14.39 10.55
C LYS A 32 -12.89 14.18 10.11
N GLU A 33 -13.31 14.73 8.98
CA GLU A 33 -14.65 14.53 8.44
C GLU A 33 -14.92 13.06 8.06
N HIS A 34 -13.96 12.40 7.40
CA HIS A 34 -14.08 10.98 7.05
C HIS A 34 -14.15 10.09 8.30
N THR A 35 -13.33 10.36 9.32
CA THR A 35 -13.34 9.59 10.59
C THR A 35 -14.63 9.80 11.39
N GLN A 36 -15.20 11.01 11.39
CA GLN A 36 -16.51 11.27 12.00
C GLN A 36 -17.62 10.45 11.33
N VAL A 37 -17.71 10.47 9.99
CA VAL A 37 -18.71 9.68 9.24
C VAL A 37 -18.49 8.18 9.44
N LYS A 38 -17.24 7.72 9.48
CA LYS A 38 -16.90 6.33 9.78
C LYS A 38 -17.39 5.90 11.16
N ASN A 39 -17.15 6.70 12.20
CA ASN A 39 -17.58 6.39 13.55
C ASN A 39 -19.11 6.34 13.67
N GLN A 40 -19.82 7.25 12.99
CA GLN A 40 -21.28 7.22 12.90
C GLN A 40 -21.79 5.96 12.20
N LEU A 41 -21.14 5.57 11.10
CA LEU A 41 -21.48 4.37 10.34
C LEU A 41 -21.25 3.09 11.15
N ASP A 42 -20.15 3.00 11.91
CA ASP A 42 -19.87 1.85 12.77
C ASP A 42 -20.86 1.78 13.96
N ALA A 43 -21.28 2.93 14.51
CA ALA A 43 -22.35 2.98 15.51
C ALA A 43 -23.71 2.52 14.95
N VAL A 44 -24.08 2.92 13.74
CA VAL A 44 -25.32 2.48 13.06
C VAL A 44 -25.26 0.98 12.73
N LYS A 45 -24.11 0.46 12.28
CA LYS A 45 -23.92 -0.99 12.08
C LYS A 45 -24.12 -1.78 13.36
N ALA A 46 -23.54 -1.35 14.48
CA ALA A 46 -23.70 -2.04 15.76
C ALA A 46 -25.18 -2.10 16.19
N LYS A 47 -25.94 -1.02 15.98
CA LYS A 47 -27.39 -1.01 16.22
C LYS A 47 -28.17 -1.93 15.28
N ILE A 48 -27.79 -1.99 13.99
CA ILE A 48 -28.36 -2.92 13.00
C ILE A 48 -28.12 -4.37 13.41
N ASP A 49 -26.91 -4.70 13.86
CA ASP A 49 -26.55 -6.06 14.25
C ASP A 49 -27.30 -6.51 15.51
N LEU A 50 -27.57 -5.59 16.44
CA LEU A 50 -28.45 -5.84 17.59
C LEU A 50 -29.91 -6.05 17.17
N ALA A 51 -30.40 -5.23 16.23
CA ALA A 51 -31.78 -5.23 15.73
C ALA A 51 -32.08 -6.33 14.69
N SER A 52 -31.07 -7.03 14.18
CA SER A 52 -31.22 -8.10 13.19
C SER A 52 -30.76 -9.46 13.75
N PRO A 53 -31.55 -10.12 14.62
CA PRO A 53 -31.15 -11.36 15.26
C PRO A 53 -30.98 -12.53 14.27
N GLY A 54 -31.66 -12.51 13.12
CA GLY A 54 -31.79 -13.64 12.21
C GLY A 54 -30.52 -14.16 11.52
N LYS A 55 -29.38 -13.44 11.59
CA LYS A 55 -28.13 -13.86 10.95
C LYS A 55 -27.08 -14.40 11.91
N ASN A 56 -27.25 -14.25 13.22
CA ASN A 56 -26.24 -14.67 14.18
C ASN A 56 -26.85 -15.64 15.23
N PRO A 57 -26.69 -16.96 15.03
CA PRO A 57 -27.28 -17.98 15.93
C PRO A 57 -26.72 -17.93 17.36
N GLU A 58 -25.67 -17.14 17.59
CA GLU A 58 -25.04 -16.92 18.90
C GLU A 58 -25.67 -15.77 19.70
N ASN A 59 -26.67 -15.04 19.19
CA ASN A 59 -27.31 -13.98 19.98
C ASN A 59 -28.04 -14.59 21.20
N PRO A 60 -27.71 -14.19 22.45
CA PRO A 60 -28.32 -14.76 23.67
C PRO A 60 -29.85 -14.60 23.69
N THR A 61 -30.38 -13.55 23.06
CA THR A 61 -31.82 -13.30 22.93
C THR A 61 -32.50 -14.34 22.04
N GLN A 62 -31.84 -14.81 20.98
CA GLN A 62 -32.37 -15.87 20.12
C GLN A 62 -32.33 -17.23 20.80
N LYS A 63 -31.24 -17.55 21.52
CA LYS A 63 -31.13 -18.78 22.31
C LYS A 63 -32.25 -18.85 23.35
N ARG A 64 -32.46 -17.77 24.11
CA ARG A 64 -33.57 -17.65 25.08
C ARG A 64 -34.94 -17.80 24.40
N ARG A 65 -35.17 -17.17 23.24
CA ARG A 65 -36.42 -17.34 22.47
C ARG A 65 -36.64 -18.79 22.03
N ALA A 66 -35.60 -19.47 21.55
CA ALA A 66 -35.68 -20.87 21.14
C ALA A 66 -36.00 -21.79 22.33
N GLU A 67 -35.36 -21.56 23.48
CA GLU A 67 -35.65 -22.28 24.72
C GLU A 67 -37.08 -22.04 25.21
N LEU A 68 -37.57 -20.81 25.21
CA LEU A 68 -38.95 -20.47 25.57
C LEU A 68 -39.96 -21.17 24.65
N ILE A 69 -39.69 -21.23 23.34
CA ILE A 69 -40.53 -21.94 22.37
C ILE A 69 -40.52 -23.45 22.65
N ALA A 70 -39.35 -24.02 22.95
CA ALA A 70 -39.23 -25.44 23.29
C ALA A 70 -40.02 -25.78 24.56
N GLN A 71 -39.88 -24.98 25.63
CA GLN A 71 -40.64 -25.13 26.87
C GLN A 71 -42.15 -24.99 26.65
N LEU A 72 -42.56 -24.01 25.83
CA LEU A 72 -43.98 -23.78 25.51
C LEU A 72 -44.57 -24.95 24.71
N ASN A 73 -43.81 -25.52 23.77
CA ASN A 73 -44.22 -26.72 23.05
C ASN A 73 -44.31 -27.96 23.96
N GLU A 74 -43.38 -28.12 24.89
CA GLU A 74 -43.42 -29.19 25.89
C GLU A 74 -44.67 -29.05 26.79
N ILE A 75 -44.97 -27.83 27.25
CA ILE A 75 -46.20 -27.56 28.04
C ILE A 75 -47.44 -27.84 27.20
N LYS A 76 -47.49 -27.44 25.92
CA LYS A 76 -48.60 -27.78 25.01
C LYS A 76 -48.79 -29.28 24.86
N GLN A 77 -47.70 -30.05 24.73
CA GLN A 77 -47.77 -31.50 24.64
C GLN A 77 -48.31 -32.12 25.94
N LYS A 78 -47.83 -31.66 27.10
CA LYS A 78 -48.33 -32.10 28.42
C LYS A 78 -49.81 -31.73 28.65
N GLN A 79 -50.22 -30.52 28.27
CA GLN A 79 -51.61 -30.07 28.34
C GLN A 79 -52.50 -30.86 27.37
N GLY A 80 -52.02 -31.17 26.16
CA GLY A 80 -52.71 -32.00 25.18
C GLY A 80 -52.96 -33.41 25.69
N ALA A 81 -51.92 -34.07 26.22
CA ALA A 81 -52.03 -35.40 26.83
C ALA A 81 -52.99 -35.40 28.03
N GLY A 82 -52.89 -34.39 28.92
CA GLY A 82 -53.78 -34.23 30.06
C GLY A 82 -55.25 -33.95 29.67
N LYS A 83 -55.48 -33.27 28.54
CA LYS A 83 -56.83 -33.04 27.99
C LYS A 83 -57.44 -34.34 27.45
N THR A 84 -56.68 -35.14 26.69
CA THR A 84 -57.14 -36.44 26.19
C THR A 84 -57.48 -37.39 27.34
N SER A 85 -56.64 -37.45 28.38
CA SER A 85 -56.89 -38.25 29.58
C SER A 85 -58.16 -37.78 30.33
N ARG A 86 -58.33 -36.47 30.53
CA ARG A 86 -59.56 -35.93 31.14
C ARG A 86 -60.82 -36.24 30.34
N ASN A 87 -60.77 -36.10 29.02
CA ASN A 87 -61.93 -36.42 28.17
C ASN A 87 -62.28 -37.91 28.27
N ALA A 88 -61.28 -38.80 28.21
CA ALA A 88 -61.50 -40.24 28.39
C ALA A 88 -62.08 -40.57 29.78
N ALA A 89 -61.59 -39.93 30.84
CA ALA A 89 -62.13 -40.09 32.19
C ALA A 89 -63.58 -39.58 32.29
N GLN A 90 -63.90 -38.43 31.68
CA GLN A 90 -65.26 -37.89 31.63
C GLN A 90 -66.21 -38.79 30.84
N ASP A 91 -65.78 -39.35 29.72
CA ASP A 91 -66.61 -40.25 28.92
C ASP A 91 -66.84 -41.59 29.62
N ASN A 92 -65.85 -42.10 30.36
CA ASN A 92 -66.02 -43.25 31.26
C ASN A 92 -67.00 -42.96 32.39
N ILE A 93 -66.92 -41.78 33.02
CA ILE A 93 -67.86 -41.34 34.06
C ILE A 93 -69.28 -41.31 33.49
N LYS A 94 -69.49 -40.70 32.31
CA LYS A 94 -70.81 -40.64 31.67
C LYS A 94 -71.37 -42.03 31.41
N ARG A 95 -70.55 -42.94 30.86
CA ARG A 95 -70.95 -44.33 30.61
C ARG A 95 -71.37 -45.06 31.90
N MET A 96 -70.60 -44.89 32.97
CA MET A 96 -70.95 -45.48 34.28
C MET A 96 -72.18 -44.83 34.91
N ASP A 97 -72.37 -43.50 34.74
CA ASP A 97 -73.55 -42.77 35.22
C ASP A 97 -74.81 -43.23 34.48
N ASP A 98 -74.71 -43.48 33.16
CA ASP A 98 -75.81 -44.03 32.36
C ASP A 98 -76.16 -45.46 32.78
N GLN A 99 -75.16 -46.32 33.02
CA GLN A 99 -75.35 -47.67 33.56
C GLN A 99 -75.98 -47.65 34.95
N MET A 100 -75.53 -46.76 35.84
CA MET A 100 -76.09 -46.60 37.17
C MET A 100 -77.56 -46.12 37.09
N ARG A 101 -77.87 -45.20 36.18
CA ARG A 101 -79.23 -44.70 35.96
C ARG A 101 -80.15 -45.81 35.43
N GLU A 102 -79.66 -46.65 34.52
CA GLU A 102 -80.39 -47.82 34.02
C GLU A 102 -80.68 -48.79 35.16
N LYS A 103 -79.68 -49.15 35.98
CA LYS A 103 -79.87 -50.03 37.14
C LYS A 103 -80.83 -49.45 38.18
N LYS A 104 -80.74 -48.16 38.48
CA LYS A 104 -81.70 -47.46 39.35
C LYS A 104 -83.12 -47.48 38.78
N LYS A 105 -83.29 -47.31 37.47
CA LYS A 105 -84.60 -47.46 36.80
C LYS A 105 -85.12 -48.89 36.90
N GLU A 106 -84.28 -49.90 36.65
CA GLU A 106 -84.65 -51.31 36.80
C GLU A 106 -85.12 -51.63 38.23
N ILE A 107 -84.39 -51.15 39.25
CA ILE A 107 -84.78 -51.30 40.67
C ILE A 107 -86.14 -50.64 40.90
N LYS A 108 -86.33 -49.41 40.44
CA LYS A 108 -87.60 -48.69 40.59
C LYS A 108 -88.76 -49.44 39.92
N THR A 109 -88.58 -49.93 38.68
CA THR A 109 -89.61 -50.70 37.98
C THR A 109 -89.98 -51.97 38.76
N ILE A 110 -89.01 -52.66 39.39
CA ILE A 110 -89.29 -53.84 40.21
C ILE A 110 -90.09 -53.44 41.46
N ILE A 111 -89.71 -52.36 42.16
CA ILE A 111 -90.44 -51.85 43.32
C ILE A 111 -91.88 -51.46 42.93
N ASP A 112 -92.05 -50.70 41.84
CA ASP A 112 -93.36 -50.25 41.35
C ASP A 112 -94.24 -51.44 40.91
N THR A 113 -93.65 -52.51 40.37
CA THR A 113 -94.38 -53.73 39.94
C THR A 113 -94.77 -54.61 41.13
N VAL A 114 -93.90 -54.71 42.15
CA VAL A 114 -94.12 -55.54 43.33
C VAL A 114 -95.03 -54.83 44.35
N GLY A 115 -94.98 -53.50 44.44
CA GLY A 115 -95.78 -52.71 45.36
C GLY A 115 -95.33 -52.80 46.84
N PHE A 116 -94.20 -53.44 47.11
CA PHE A 116 -93.60 -53.57 48.44
C PHE A 116 -92.14 -53.14 48.39
N SER A 117 -91.65 -52.51 49.47
CA SER A 117 -90.31 -51.89 49.49
C SER A 117 -89.24 -52.80 50.07
N SER A 118 -89.63 -53.82 50.86
CA SER A 118 -88.70 -54.76 51.47
C SER A 118 -89.20 -56.20 51.41
N GLU A 119 -88.25 -57.15 51.39
CA GLU A 119 -88.57 -58.58 51.50
C GLU A 119 -89.26 -58.92 52.83
N ALA A 120 -88.90 -58.19 53.90
CA ALA A 120 -89.46 -58.38 55.24
C ALA A 120 -90.96 -58.02 55.28
N GLU A 121 -91.39 -56.98 54.56
CA GLU A 121 -92.81 -56.62 54.43
C GLU A 121 -93.62 -57.70 53.71
N VAL A 122 -93.06 -58.25 52.62
CA VAL A 122 -93.71 -59.34 51.86
C VAL A 122 -93.82 -60.60 52.72
N ASP A 123 -92.78 -60.93 53.49
CA ASP A 123 -92.78 -62.07 54.39
C ASP A 123 -93.77 -61.94 55.54
N ALA A 124 -93.88 -60.75 56.13
CA ALA A 124 -94.87 -60.48 57.15
C ALA A 124 -96.29 -60.67 56.60
N LYS A 125 -96.54 -60.21 55.36
CA LYS A 125 -97.87 -60.36 54.74
C LYS A 125 -98.19 -61.79 54.32
N ILE A 126 -97.19 -62.54 53.85
CA ILE A 126 -97.34 -63.98 53.59
C ILE A 126 -97.69 -64.71 54.89
N LYS A 127 -97.00 -64.43 56.01
CA LYS A 127 -97.30 -65.06 57.31
C LYS A 127 -98.71 -64.73 57.82
N ASP A 128 -99.15 -63.48 57.66
CA ASP A 128 -100.51 -63.06 58.01
C ASP A 128 -101.58 -63.81 57.19
N LEU A 129 -101.38 -63.91 55.86
CA LEU A 129 -102.30 -64.64 54.99
C LEU A 129 -102.26 -66.16 55.23
N ASP A 130 -101.08 -66.75 55.46
CA ASP A 130 -100.93 -68.17 55.83
C ASP A 130 -101.65 -68.46 57.17
N ALA A 131 -101.58 -67.54 58.15
CA ALA A 131 -102.30 -67.67 59.42
C ALA A 131 -103.82 -67.55 59.26
N GLN A 132 -104.30 -66.68 58.36
CA GLN A 132 -105.73 -66.53 58.06
C GLN A 132 -106.32 -67.77 57.37
N VAL A 133 -105.57 -68.40 56.46
CA VAL A 133 -105.93 -69.67 55.83
C VAL A 133 -105.90 -70.81 56.85
N GLY A 134 -104.86 -70.89 57.69
CA GLY A 134 -104.72 -71.92 58.72
C GLY A 134 -105.77 -71.85 59.84
N ALA A 135 -106.37 -70.67 60.07
CA ALA A 135 -107.45 -70.47 61.04
C ALA A 135 -108.83 -70.97 60.55
N GLY A 136 -108.97 -71.34 59.27
CA GLY A 136 -110.18 -72.00 58.72
C GLY A 136 -111.46 -71.18 58.78
N ARG A 137 -111.37 -69.84 58.86
CA ARG A 137 -112.52 -68.92 58.95
C ARG A 137 -113.02 -68.38 57.60
N MET A 138 -112.41 -68.80 56.49
CA MET A 138 -112.72 -68.26 55.15
C MET A 138 -113.53 -69.28 54.34
N THR A 139 -114.27 -68.82 53.34
CA THR A 139 -114.95 -69.72 52.41
C THR A 139 -113.94 -70.35 51.44
N LEU A 140 -114.22 -71.54 50.90
CA LEU A 140 -113.31 -72.24 49.96
C LEU A 140 -112.88 -71.37 48.75
N LEU A 141 -113.74 -70.45 48.31
CA LEU A 141 -113.43 -69.50 47.24
C LEU A 141 -112.45 -68.41 47.70
N GLU A 142 -112.55 -67.96 48.94
CA GLU A 142 -111.63 -67.00 49.55
C GLU A 142 -110.28 -67.66 49.85
N GLU A 143 -110.27 -68.88 50.38
CA GLU A 143 -109.05 -69.66 50.61
C GLU A 143 -108.25 -69.85 49.32
N LYS A 144 -108.93 -70.17 48.22
CA LYS A 144 -108.28 -70.27 46.90
C LYS A 144 -107.68 -68.94 46.47
N LYS A 145 -108.40 -67.83 46.64
CA LYS A 145 -107.92 -66.48 46.30
C LYS A 145 -106.73 -66.06 47.17
N THR A 146 -106.75 -66.34 48.47
CA THR A 146 -105.65 -66.05 49.39
C THR A 146 -104.43 -66.91 49.08
N VAL A 147 -104.60 -68.20 48.74
CA VAL A 147 -103.49 -69.07 48.30
C VAL A 147 -102.88 -68.58 46.98
N GLU A 148 -103.69 -68.14 46.01
CA GLU A 148 -103.20 -67.51 44.79
C GLU A 148 -102.44 -66.21 45.08
N GLN A 149 -102.90 -65.41 46.05
CA GLN A 149 -102.24 -64.20 46.51
C GLN A 149 -100.90 -64.49 47.21
N ILE A 150 -100.83 -65.53 48.05
CA ILE A 150 -99.58 -66.00 48.65
C ILE A 150 -98.59 -66.45 47.57
N GLY A 151 -99.06 -67.17 46.55
CA GLY A 151 -98.26 -67.55 45.39
C GLY A 151 -97.71 -66.32 44.61
N LYS A 152 -98.52 -65.27 44.44
CA LYS A 152 -98.08 -63.98 43.85
C LYS A 152 -97.04 -63.29 44.74
N LEU A 153 -97.27 -63.23 46.05
CA LEU A 153 -96.35 -62.63 47.02
C LEU A 153 -95.00 -63.37 47.07
N ARG A 154 -94.99 -64.71 47.06
CA ARG A 154 -93.74 -65.50 47.01
C ARG A 154 -92.94 -65.26 45.73
N ARG A 155 -93.60 -65.07 44.58
CA ARG A 155 -92.93 -64.64 43.33
C ARG A 155 -92.35 -63.23 43.44
N SER A 156 -93.11 -62.31 44.05
CA SER A 156 -92.67 -60.93 44.27
C SER A 156 -91.47 -60.83 45.23
N ARG A 157 -91.39 -61.70 46.25
CA ARG A 157 -90.24 -61.84 47.14
C ARG A 157 -88.96 -62.20 46.38
N LYS A 158 -89.05 -63.16 45.45
CA LYS A 158 -87.89 -63.54 44.61
C LYS A 158 -87.42 -62.38 43.72
N GLN A 159 -88.34 -61.54 43.24
CA GLN A 159 -88.01 -60.34 42.46
C GLN A 159 -87.35 -59.25 43.33
N LEU A 160 -87.77 -59.11 44.60
CA LEU A 160 -87.14 -58.22 45.58
C LEU A 160 -85.73 -58.67 45.96
N ALA A 161 -85.47 -59.98 46.08
CA ALA A 161 -84.12 -60.49 46.32
C ALA A 161 -83.11 -60.10 45.22
N ALA A 162 -83.58 -60.02 43.96
CA ALA A 162 -82.76 -59.54 42.85
C ALA A 162 -82.44 -58.03 42.92
N ILE A 163 -83.17 -57.25 43.72
CA ILE A 163 -82.87 -55.82 43.94
C ILE A 163 -81.60 -55.66 44.78
N GLY A 164 -81.35 -56.53 45.76
CA GLY A 164 -80.15 -56.48 46.59
C GLY A 164 -78.86 -56.59 45.77
N GLU A 165 -78.83 -57.47 44.76
CA GLU A 165 -77.70 -57.58 43.83
C GLU A 165 -77.56 -56.35 42.92
N LYS A 166 -78.67 -55.80 42.43
CA LYS A 166 -78.65 -54.58 41.61
C LYS A 166 -78.23 -53.35 42.40
N GLN A 167 -78.59 -53.26 43.68
CA GLN A 167 -78.19 -52.17 44.56
C GLN A 167 -76.69 -52.22 44.85
N LYS A 168 -76.13 -53.41 45.12
CA LYS A 168 -74.67 -53.60 45.23
C LYS A 168 -73.94 -53.14 43.96
N ALA A 169 -74.46 -53.50 42.78
CA ALA A 169 -73.89 -53.04 41.51
C ALA A 169 -73.98 -51.51 41.33
N VAL A 170 -75.03 -50.87 41.80
CA VAL A 170 -75.17 -49.40 41.82
C VAL A 170 -74.14 -48.75 42.74
N ASP A 171 -73.95 -49.31 43.95
CA ASP A 171 -73.00 -48.79 44.92
C ASP A 171 -71.55 -48.95 44.44
N GLU A 172 -71.24 -50.08 43.78
CA GLU A 172 -69.94 -50.30 43.11
C GLU A 172 -69.68 -49.31 41.97
N LEU A 173 -70.68 -49.04 41.12
CA LEU A 173 -70.57 -48.04 40.05
C LEU A 173 -70.39 -46.64 40.64
N GLN A 174 -71.10 -46.32 41.72
CA GLN A 174 -70.99 -45.04 42.41
C GLN A 174 -69.61 -44.86 43.04
N ALA A 175 -69.04 -45.91 43.64
CA ALA A 175 -67.67 -45.90 44.16
C ALA A 175 -66.65 -45.66 43.03
N LYS A 176 -66.75 -46.39 41.91
CA LYS A 176 -65.88 -46.23 40.73
C LYS A 176 -65.97 -44.83 40.13
N ILE A 177 -67.15 -44.23 40.06
CA ILE A 177 -67.33 -42.85 39.59
C ILE A 177 -66.65 -41.85 40.51
N GLN A 178 -66.75 -42.03 41.84
CA GLN A 178 -66.08 -41.15 42.80
C GLN A 178 -64.55 -41.28 42.73
N GLU A 179 -64.03 -42.50 42.54
CA GLU A 179 -62.61 -42.75 42.34
C GLU A 179 -62.06 -42.04 41.09
N ILE A 180 -62.75 -42.14 39.94
CA ILE A 180 -62.37 -41.47 38.70
C ILE A 180 -62.51 -39.93 38.85
N LYS A 181 -63.54 -39.45 39.56
CA LYS A 181 -63.71 -38.01 39.84
C LYS A 181 -62.61 -37.46 40.76
N GLY A 182 -62.14 -38.25 41.72
CA GLY A 182 -61.05 -37.90 42.62
C GLY A 182 -59.71 -37.76 41.90
N THR A 183 -59.41 -38.68 40.99
CA THR A 183 -58.17 -38.68 40.18
C THR A 183 -58.15 -37.61 39.07
N SER A 184 -59.30 -37.01 38.73
CA SER A 184 -59.41 -36.03 37.63
C SER A 184 -59.13 -34.57 38.05
N LYS A 185 -59.09 -34.27 39.36
CA LYS A 185 -58.80 -32.92 39.89
C LYS A 185 -57.28 -32.69 40.00
N ASN A 186 -56.62 -32.42 38.89
CA ASN A 186 -55.17 -32.16 38.87
C ASN A 186 -54.84 -30.66 39.07
N PRO A 187 -54.30 -30.23 40.23
CA PRO A 187 -53.77 -28.88 40.41
C PRO A 187 -52.58 -28.58 39.49
N GLU A 188 -51.87 -29.62 39.05
CA GLU A 188 -50.78 -29.55 38.08
C GLU A 188 -51.23 -28.97 36.72
N ALA A 189 -52.48 -29.22 36.31
CA ALA A 189 -53.00 -28.69 35.05
C ALA A 189 -53.18 -27.16 35.10
N ASN A 190 -53.58 -26.61 36.25
CA ASN A 190 -53.68 -25.17 36.46
C ASN A 190 -52.29 -24.55 36.50
N ALA A 191 -51.34 -25.16 37.24
CA ALA A 191 -49.95 -24.72 37.28
C ALA A 191 -49.28 -24.73 35.89
N LEU A 192 -49.55 -25.75 35.06
CA LEU A 192 -49.11 -25.79 33.67
C LEU A 192 -49.74 -24.68 32.82
N SER A 193 -51.01 -24.33 33.08
CA SER A 193 -51.68 -23.24 32.36
C SER A 193 -51.16 -21.87 32.74
N ASP A 194 -50.77 -21.67 34.00
CA ASP A 194 -50.22 -20.39 34.46
C ASP A 194 -48.79 -20.21 33.95
N LYS A 195 -47.95 -21.26 34.04
CA LYS A 195 -46.62 -21.29 33.40
C LYS A 195 -46.70 -21.03 31.89
N TYR A 196 -47.71 -21.59 31.22
CA TYR A 196 -47.93 -21.31 29.80
C TYR A 196 -48.18 -19.82 29.53
N LYS A 197 -49.03 -19.17 30.34
CA LYS A 197 -49.31 -17.74 30.19
C LYS A 197 -48.08 -16.89 30.45
N GLU A 198 -47.32 -17.19 31.51
CA GLU A 198 -46.07 -16.50 31.83
C GLU A 198 -45.06 -16.60 30.68
N LEU A 199 -44.77 -17.82 30.20
CA LEU A 199 -43.84 -18.02 29.08
C LEU A 199 -44.35 -17.37 27.78
N GLN A 200 -45.67 -17.40 27.54
CA GLN A 200 -46.28 -16.73 26.40
C GLN A 200 -46.13 -15.20 26.49
N THR A 201 -46.32 -14.61 27.67
CA THR A 201 -46.10 -13.17 27.89
C THR A 201 -44.64 -12.77 27.72
N GLU A 202 -43.68 -13.58 28.18
CA GLU A 202 -42.26 -13.35 27.92
C GLU A 202 -41.93 -13.43 26.42
N LEU A 203 -42.48 -14.44 25.73
CA LEU A 203 -42.27 -14.61 24.30
C LEU A 203 -42.86 -13.44 23.49
N ASP A 204 -44.05 -12.98 23.85
CA ASP A 204 -44.71 -11.86 23.19
C ASP A 204 -44.02 -10.52 23.50
N GLY A 205 -43.46 -10.36 24.69
CA GLY A 205 -42.55 -9.25 25.01
C GLY A 205 -41.30 -9.23 24.13
N ILE A 206 -40.61 -10.37 24.01
CA ILE A 206 -39.43 -10.50 23.13
C ILE A 206 -39.79 -10.23 21.67
N LYS A 207 -40.96 -10.67 21.20
CA LYS A 207 -41.43 -10.38 19.85
C LYS A 207 -41.74 -8.90 19.65
N ALA A 208 -42.41 -8.24 20.61
CA ALA A 208 -42.71 -6.82 20.52
C ALA A 208 -41.43 -5.97 20.46
N GLU A 209 -40.40 -6.33 21.25
CA GLU A 209 -39.07 -5.72 21.18
C GLU A 209 -38.41 -5.96 19.81
N GLN A 210 -38.50 -7.17 19.27
CA GLN A 210 -37.98 -7.50 17.94
C GLN A 210 -38.72 -6.72 16.83
N ASP A 211 -40.03 -6.61 16.89
CA ASP A 211 -40.84 -5.90 15.90
C ASP A 211 -40.59 -4.39 15.97
N ALA A 212 -40.42 -3.82 17.17
CA ALA A 212 -40.01 -2.43 17.35
C ALA A 212 -38.60 -2.19 16.78
N ALA A 213 -37.64 -3.06 17.11
CA ALA A 213 -36.28 -2.99 16.58
C ALA A 213 -36.26 -3.18 15.04
N TYR A 214 -37.13 -4.02 14.50
CA TYR A 214 -37.25 -4.25 13.05
C TYR A 214 -37.86 -3.07 12.30
N LYS A 215 -38.81 -2.35 12.91
CA LYS A 215 -39.33 -1.09 12.34
C LYS A 215 -38.23 -0.04 12.25
N GLU A 216 -37.45 0.11 13.32
CA GLU A 216 -36.28 0.99 13.32
C GLU A 216 -35.20 0.50 12.34
N LEU A 217 -35.02 -0.82 12.16
CA LEU A 217 -34.01 -1.42 11.29
C LEU A 217 -34.05 -0.92 9.84
N ASN A 218 -35.23 -0.67 9.27
CA ASN A 218 -35.32 -0.10 7.92
C ASN A 218 -34.74 1.32 7.89
N SER A 219 -35.09 2.16 8.87
CA SER A 219 -34.51 3.51 8.98
C SER A 219 -33.00 3.47 9.21
N LEU A 220 -32.50 2.58 10.06
CA LEU A 220 -31.07 2.39 10.29
C LEU A 220 -30.34 1.89 9.03
N ARG A 221 -30.97 1.03 8.22
CA ARG A 221 -30.40 0.57 6.94
C ARG A 221 -30.31 1.70 5.92
N ASP A 222 -31.29 2.59 5.88
CA ASP A 222 -31.27 3.78 5.04
C ASP A 222 -30.19 4.76 5.52
N GLU A 223 -30.08 4.99 6.83
CA GLU A 223 -29.01 5.78 7.44
C GLU A 223 -27.63 5.19 7.15
N ARG A 224 -27.46 3.87 7.28
CA ARG A 224 -26.21 3.18 6.92
C ARG A 224 -25.86 3.41 5.45
N SER A 225 -26.83 3.29 4.55
CA SER A 225 -26.61 3.50 3.11
C SER A 225 -26.22 4.94 2.80
N LYS A 226 -26.87 5.92 3.44
CA LYS A 226 -26.53 7.34 3.35
C LYS A 226 -25.13 7.65 3.89
N LEU A 227 -24.81 7.18 5.10
CA LEU A 227 -23.50 7.35 5.71
C LEU A 227 -22.40 6.66 4.90
N GLN A 228 -22.69 5.52 4.28
CA GLN A 228 -21.74 4.82 3.43
C GLN A 228 -21.47 5.60 2.13
N ALA A 229 -22.49 6.21 1.54
CA ALA A 229 -22.32 7.10 0.40
C ALA A 229 -21.49 8.33 0.76
N GLN A 230 -21.78 8.98 1.89
CA GLN A 230 -21.01 10.11 2.41
C GLN A 230 -19.56 9.74 2.72
N GLN A 231 -19.32 8.56 3.31
CA GLN A 231 -17.98 8.07 3.59
C GLN A 231 -17.18 7.92 2.29
N ARG A 232 -17.77 7.31 1.26
CA ARG A 232 -17.13 7.16 -0.05
C ARG A 232 -16.82 8.51 -0.68
N GLU A 233 -17.76 9.45 -0.67
CA GLU A 233 -17.56 10.79 -1.20
C GLU A 233 -16.41 11.53 -0.50
N LYS A 234 -16.36 11.50 0.85
CA LYS A 234 -15.29 12.12 1.63
C LYS A 234 -13.94 11.43 1.41
N TRP A 235 -13.93 10.11 1.29
CA TRP A 235 -12.72 9.34 0.97
C TRP A 235 -12.21 9.65 -0.44
N ASP A 236 -13.10 9.69 -1.43
CA ASP A 236 -12.75 10.01 -2.82
C ASP A 236 -12.28 11.46 -2.96
N ALA A 237 -12.91 12.41 -2.25
CA ALA A 237 -12.44 13.79 -2.20
C ALA A 237 -11.04 13.91 -1.59
N MET A 238 -10.78 13.22 -0.47
CA MET A 238 -9.45 13.17 0.15
C MET A 238 -8.42 12.54 -0.78
N LYS A 239 -8.78 11.44 -1.45
CA LYS A 239 -7.89 10.74 -2.38
C LYS A 239 -7.58 11.63 -3.59
N LYS A 240 -8.58 12.22 -4.23
CA LYS A 240 -8.40 13.16 -5.35
C LYS A 240 -7.50 14.32 -4.96
N TYR A 241 -7.71 14.92 -3.79
CA TYR A 241 -6.88 16.03 -3.31
C TYR A 241 -5.42 15.61 -3.07
N LYS A 242 -5.20 14.42 -2.49
CA LYS A 242 -3.85 13.84 -2.34
C LYS A 242 -3.20 13.56 -3.69
N ASP A 243 -3.95 12.99 -4.62
CA ASP A 243 -3.47 12.67 -5.96
C ASP A 243 -3.12 13.96 -6.74
N GLU A 244 -3.97 14.97 -6.75
CA GLU A 244 -3.73 16.30 -7.35
C GLU A 244 -2.49 16.98 -6.77
N TYR A 245 -2.32 16.94 -5.45
CA TYR A 245 -1.13 17.48 -4.81
C TYR A 245 0.15 16.76 -5.26
N HIS A 246 0.14 15.42 -5.29
CA HIS A 246 1.29 14.63 -5.67
C HIS A 246 1.59 14.67 -7.17
N THR A 247 0.59 14.78 -8.04
CA THR A 247 0.79 14.99 -9.49
C THR A 247 1.42 16.34 -9.75
N ASN A 248 0.92 17.41 -9.12
CA ASN A 248 1.51 18.75 -9.22
C ASN A 248 2.95 18.78 -8.69
N ARG A 249 3.22 18.10 -7.57
CA ARG A 249 4.58 17.98 -7.02
C ARG A 249 5.52 17.21 -7.96
N LYS A 250 5.05 16.11 -8.56
CA LYS A 250 5.83 15.35 -9.55
C LYS A 250 6.11 16.18 -10.81
N ALA A 251 5.12 16.93 -11.31
CA ALA A 251 5.27 17.82 -12.45
C ALA A 251 6.32 18.91 -12.17
N PHE A 252 6.28 19.54 -10.99
CA PHE A 252 7.29 20.52 -10.57
C PHE A 252 8.70 19.91 -10.50
N ASN A 253 8.85 18.75 -9.86
CA ASN A 253 10.14 18.07 -9.73
C ASN A 253 10.72 17.63 -11.09
N ASN A 254 9.86 17.17 -12.01
CA ASN A 254 10.28 16.80 -13.37
C ASN A 254 10.75 18.04 -14.13
N TRP A 255 10.00 19.15 -14.06
CA TRP A 255 10.41 20.42 -14.65
C TRP A 255 11.76 20.89 -14.09
N GLU A 256 11.98 20.84 -12.78
CA GLU A 256 13.26 21.20 -12.16
C GLU A 256 14.41 20.29 -12.63
N ARG A 257 14.17 18.99 -12.74
CA ARG A 257 15.14 18.02 -13.26
C ARG A 257 15.50 18.33 -14.71
N GLU A 258 14.52 18.62 -15.56
CA GLU A 258 14.75 18.99 -16.96
C GLU A 258 15.53 20.30 -17.08
N GLN A 259 15.24 21.31 -16.26
CA GLN A 259 16.01 22.56 -16.26
C GLN A 259 17.46 22.32 -15.82
N LYS A 260 17.67 21.49 -14.80
CA LYS A 260 19.02 21.12 -14.33
C LYS A 260 19.78 20.32 -15.39
N GLN A 261 19.12 19.40 -16.09
CA GLN A 261 19.72 18.64 -17.18
C GLN A 261 20.11 19.55 -18.35
N LYS A 262 19.22 20.46 -18.78
CA LYS A 262 19.54 21.45 -19.82
C LYS A 262 20.73 22.35 -19.44
N ALA A 263 20.81 22.76 -18.17
CA ALA A 263 21.95 23.54 -17.68
C ALA A 263 23.25 22.72 -17.65
N TRP A 264 23.18 21.47 -17.20
CA TRP A 264 24.32 20.55 -17.19
C TRP A 264 24.80 20.22 -18.61
N GLU A 265 23.90 19.99 -19.56
CA GLU A 265 24.21 19.76 -20.97
C GLU A 265 24.89 20.98 -21.60
N ARG A 266 24.40 22.19 -21.32
CA ARG A 266 25.06 23.44 -21.77
C ARG A 266 26.45 23.62 -21.15
N GLN A 267 26.60 23.35 -19.86
CA GLN A 267 27.90 23.44 -19.20
C GLN A 267 28.87 22.39 -19.73
N LYS A 268 28.38 21.18 -20.00
CA LYS A 268 29.16 20.10 -20.58
C LYS A 268 29.58 20.44 -22.01
N SER A 269 28.67 20.93 -22.86
CA SER A 269 29.01 21.33 -24.23
C SER A 269 29.99 22.49 -24.27
N GLU A 270 29.86 23.47 -23.37
CA GLU A 270 30.83 24.57 -23.24
C GLU A 270 32.21 24.08 -22.78
N ARG A 271 32.26 23.20 -21.77
CA ARG A 271 33.52 22.57 -21.34
C ARG A 271 34.16 21.76 -22.47
N ASP A 272 33.38 20.94 -23.17
CA ASP A 272 33.84 20.14 -24.30
C ASP A 272 34.36 21.05 -25.43
N ARG A 273 33.76 22.23 -25.67
CA ARG A 273 34.25 23.22 -26.63
C ARG A 273 35.57 23.85 -26.18
N ILE A 274 35.66 24.33 -24.94
CA ILE A 274 36.89 24.92 -24.39
C ILE A 274 38.02 23.90 -24.37
N GLU A 275 37.75 22.64 -24.04
CA GLU A 275 38.75 21.58 -24.10
C GLU A 275 39.23 21.33 -25.53
N LYS A 276 38.33 21.35 -26.53
CA LYS A 276 38.70 21.26 -27.95
C LYS A 276 39.55 22.45 -28.40
N GLU A 277 39.17 23.67 -28.01
CA GLU A 277 39.94 24.89 -28.31
C GLU A 277 41.34 24.84 -27.67
N ARG A 278 41.44 24.47 -26.39
CA ARG A 278 42.73 24.28 -25.70
C ARG A 278 43.59 23.19 -26.33
N LYS A 279 42.99 22.10 -26.82
CA LYS A 279 43.71 21.05 -27.56
C LYS A 279 44.27 21.61 -28.86
N LEU A 280 43.44 22.34 -29.63
CA LEU A 280 43.85 22.97 -30.87
C LEU A 280 44.96 24.02 -30.65
N GLU A 281 44.85 24.85 -29.60
CA GLU A 281 45.91 25.80 -29.23
C GLU A 281 47.21 25.11 -28.81
N ARG A 282 47.15 24.02 -28.03
CA ARG A 282 48.34 23.23 -27.66
C ARG A 282 48.99 22.61 -28.89
N ALA A 283 48.21 22.02 -29.79
CA ALA A 283 48.70 21.46 -31.05
C ALA A 283 49.33 22.54 -31.94
N GLN A 284 48.69 23.72 -32.05
CA GLN A 284 49.23 24.85 -32.80
C GLN A 284 50.53 25.39 -32.20
N LYS A 285 50.65 25.48 -30.88
CA LYS A 285 51.90 25.90 -30.21
C LYS A 285 53.04 24.93 -30.46
N MET A 286 52.79 23.63 -30.33
CA MET A 286 53.80 22.59 -30.61
C MET A 286 54.24 22.61 -32.08
N LEU A 287 53.31 22.87 -33.01
CA LEU A 287 53.66 23.04 -34.42
C LEU A 287 54.45 24.32 -34.66
N ALA A 288 54.06 25.43 -34.03
CA ALA A 288 54.73 26.73 -34.16
C ALA A 288 56.18 26.66 -33.63
N GLU A 289 56.38 26.12 -32.43
CA GLU A 289 57.72 25.94 -31.84
C GLU A 289 58.59 24.99 -32.67
N ALA A 290 58.00 23.95 -33.26
CA ALA A 290 58.72 23.07 -34.18
C ALA A 290 59.01 23.70 -35.54
N SER A 291 58.23 24.71 -35.94
CA SER A 291 58.41 25.46 -37.19
C SER A 291 59.46 26.56 -37.10
N ASP A 292 59.91 26.91 -35.89
CA ASP A 292 61.04 27.80 -35.70
C ASP A 292 62.30 27.18 -36.32
N PRO A 293 63.04 27.90 -37.18
CA PRO A 293 64.23 27.37 -37.83
C PRO A 293 65.22 26.79 -36.82
N ALA A 294 65.72 25.58 -37.11
CA ALA A 294 66.75 24.95 -36.29
C ALA A 294 68.03 25.79 -36.25
N TYR A 295 68.79 25.68 -35.17
CA TYR A 295 70.06 26.39 -34.97
C TYR A 295 69.98 27.92 -34.89
N LEU A 296 68.80 28.52 -34.64
CA LEU A 296 68.67 29.99 -34.57
C LEU A 296 69.57 30.63 -33.51
N ASP A 297 69.66 30.04 -32.32
CA ASP A 297 70.48 30.60 -31.24
C ASP A 297 71.97 30.34 -31.46
N GLU A 298 72.32 29.21 -32.10
CA GLU A 298 73.67 28.88 -32.57
C GLU A 298 74.12 29.86 -33.66
N ILE A 299 73.26 30.17 -34.63
CA ILE A 299 73.54 31.13 -35.71
C ILE A 299 73.63 32.55 -35.14
N ARG A 300 72.78 32.94 -34.19
CA ARG A 300 72.85 34.25 -33.52
C ARG A 300 74.13 34.41 -32.72
N ARG A 301 74.50 33.40 -31.93
CA ARG A 301 75.77 33.38 -31.19
C ARG A 301 76.93 33.43 -32.16
N GLY A 302 76.97 32.56 -33.17
CA GLY A 302 78.00 32.55 -34.21
C GLY A 302 78.15 33.89 -34.94
N ASN A 303 77.05 34.55 -35.31
CA ASN A 303 77.07 35.89 -35.90
C ASN A 303 77.54 36.96 -34.91
N SER A 304 77.20 36.85 -33.62
CA SER A 304 77.66 37.76 -32.57
C SER A 304 79.16 37.61 -32.31
N LEU A 305 79.69 36.38 -32.32
CA LEU A 305 81.13 36.11 -32.28
C LEU A 305 81.83 36.62 -33.53
N LEU A 306 81.25 36.44 -34.71
CA LEU A 306 81.83 36.93 -35.96
C LEU A 306 81.88 38.44 -35.98
N HIS A 307 80.86 39.14 -35.48
CA HIS A 307 80.87 40.59 -35.30
C HIS A 307 81.90 41.05 -34.22
N PHE A 308 82.18 40.23 -33.21
CA PHE A 308 83.19 40.53 -32.19
C PHE A 308 84.63 40.35 -32.71
N PHE A 309 84.90 39.29 -33.46
CA PHE A 309 86.23 39.00 -34.03
C PHE A 309 86.52 39.72 -35.36
N ASP A 310 85.47 40.07 -36.12
CA ASP A 310 85.54 40.80 -37.39
C ASP A 310 84.50 41.95 -37.38
N PRO A 311 84.87 43.15 -36.90
CA PRO A 311 83.98 44.31 -36.87
C PRO A 311 83.54 44.81 -38.25
N SER A 312 84.15 44.31 -39.33
CA SER A 312 83.76 44.63 -40.72
C SER A 312 82.65 43.72 -41.23
N PHE A 313 82.35 42.62 -40.52
CA PHE A 313 81.25 41.73 -40.87
C PHE A 313 79.92 42.30 -40.42
N VAL A 314 79.13 42.76 -41.38
CA VAL A 314 77.73 43.10 -41.17
C VAL A 314 76.91 41.83 -41.34
N ALA A 315 76.54 41.20 -40.23
CA ALA A 315 75.56 40.11 -40.27
C ALA A 315 74.24 40.64 -40.85
N GLU A 316 73.70 39.98 -41.88
CA GLU A 316 72.34 40.23 -42.35
C GLU A 316 71.38 39.94 -41.20
N LYS A 317 70.81 41.00 -40.63
CA LYS A 317 69.79 40.88 -39.58
C LYS A 317 68.50 40.39 -40.23
N THR A 318 68.31 39.09 -40.30
CA THR A 318 67.01 38.50 -40.61
C THR A 318 66.04 38.93 -39.50
N PRO A 319 64.95 39.66 -39.80
CA PRO A 319 64.03 40.13 -38.77
C PRO A 319 63.42 38.95 -38.03
N LEU A 320 63.47 38.99 -36.69
CA LEU A 320 63.01 37.90 -35.82
C LEU A 320 61.50 37.64 -35.85
N ILE A 321 60.71 38.48 -36.54
CA ILE A 321 59.27 38.37 -36.64
C ILE A 321 58.90 38.92 -38.03
N THR A 322 58.17 38.16 -38.85
CA THR A 322 57.45 38.77 -39.97
C THR A 322 56.52 39.83 -39.37
N ARG A 323 56.53 41.07 -39.88
CA ARG A 323 55.61 42.12 -39.42
C ARG A 323 54.16 41.66 -39.66
N SER A 324 53.58 40.91 -38.73
CA SER A 324 52.15 40.72 -38.67
C SER A 324 51.60 42.09 -38.30
N GLY A 325 50.82 42.71 -39.19
CA GLY A 325 50.29 44.06 -39.06
C GLY A 325 49.27 44.21 -37.92
N LEU A 326 49.67 43.84 -36.71
CA LEU A 326 48.96 43.98 -35.45
C LEU A 326 49.66 45.03 -34.56
N GLU A 327 50.13 46.13 -35.16
CA GLU A 327 50.35 47.34 -34.40
C GLU A 327 48.99 47.86 -33.94
N ALA A 328 48.81 47.94 -32.62
CA ALA A 328 47.57 48.31 -31.99
C ALA A 328 47.16 49.73 -32.39
N GLN A 329 46.11 49.83 -33.20
CA GLN A 329 45.41 51.09 -33.42
C GLN A 329 44.68 51.45 -32.11
N ALA A 330 45.25 52.39 -31.37
CA ALA A 330 44.61 52.99 -30.21
C ALA A 330 43.56 54.00 -30.70
N ASP A 331 42.30 53.57 -30.86
CA ASP A 331 41.18 54.51 -30.89
C ASP A 331 39.83 53.81 -30.61
N ARG A 332 39.38 53.89 -29.36
CA ARG A 332 37.96 54.02 -29.00
C ARG A 332 37.86 54.93 -27.78
N LYS A 333 37.48 56.19 -27.99
CA LYS A 333 36.86 56.98 -26.93
C LYS A 333 35.52 56.33 -26.59
N VAL A 334 35.36 55.88 -25.36
CA VAL A 334 34.05 55.49 -24.83
C VAL A 334 33.28 56.79 -24.54
N ASP A 335 32.17 56.96 -25.23
CA ASP A 335 31.18 58.00 -24.97
C ASP A 335 30.38 57.62 -23.72
N ASP A 336 30.59 58.35 -22.62
CA ASP A 336 30.00 58.10 -21.29
C ASP A 336 28.59 58.72 -21.13
N SER A 337 27.94 59.14 -22.21
CA SER A 337 26.72 59.94 -22.16
C SER A 337 25.42 59.14 -21.96
N GLY A 338 25.48 57.83 -21.65
CA GLY A 338 24.31 56.93 -21.64
C GLY A 338 24.04 56.12 -20.37
N ILE A 339 24.84 56.21 -19.31
CA ILE A 339 24.70 55.33 -18.12
C ILE A 339 23.91 56.03 -17.00
N LYS A 340 22.64 55.65 -16.82
CA LYS A 340 21.85 55.93 -15.61
C LYS A 340 21.92 54.74 -14.66
N GLY A 341 22.86 54.77 -13.70
CA GLY A 341 23.05 53.74 -12.67
C GLY A 341 24.40 53.89 -11.95
N VAL A 342 24.52 53.33 -10.74
CA VAL A 342 25.68 53.50 -9.85
C VAL A 342 27.00 53.15 -10.54
N LYS A 343 27.89 54.15 -10.62
CA LYS A 343 29.26 54.04 -11.11
C LYS A 343 30.05 53.13 -10.18
N ILE A 344 30.40 51.94 -10.66
CA ILE A 344 31.38 51.06 -10.01
C ILE A 344 32.76 51.70 -10.25
N LEU A 345 33.33 52.33 -9.23
CA LEU A 345 34.69 52.85 -9.31
C LEU A 345 35.68 51.70 -9.55
N SER A 346 36.52 51.91 -10.55
CA SER A 346 37.66 51.07 -10.88
C SER A 346 38.52 50.77 -9.64
N LYS A 347 38.93 49.50 -9.57
CA LYS A 347 39.72 48.81 -8.55
C LYS A 347 41.15 49.38 -8.45
N LYS A 348 41.27 50.64 -8.02
CA LYS A 348 42.55 51.31 -7.70
C LYS A 348 42.52 52.13 -6.40
N ALA A 349 41.43 52.08 -5.63
CA ALA A 349 41.26 52.92 -4.43
C ALA A 349 40.93 52.12 -3.15
N ASN A 350 41.21 50.82 -3.10
CA ASN A 350 40.91 49.97 -1.93
C ASN A 350 42.01 48.92 -1.70
N ASP A 351 43.27 49.35 -1.68
CA ASP A 351 44.40 48.43 -1.40
C ASP A 351 45.48 49.00 -0.48
N ASP A 352 45.15 50.02 0.34
CA ASP A 352 46.18 50.74 1.12
C ASP A 352 45.90 50.86 2.63
N GLU A 353 45.13 49.96 3.24
CA GLU A 353 44.89 50.05 4.70
C GLU A 353 44.86 48.71 5.45
N TYR A 354 45.62 47.71 4.96
CA TYR A 354 45.83 46.48 5.74
C TYR A 354 47.17 45.78 5.45
N MET A 355 48.29 46.37 5.89
CA MET A 355 49.43 45.60 6.44
C MET A 355 50.53 46.52 7.00
N PRO A 356 51.06 46.24 8.21
CA PRO A 356 51.93 47.15 8.94
C PRO A 356 53.39 47.11 8.47
N ALA A 357 54.06 48.24 8.67
CA ALA A 357 55.44 48.52 8.39
C ALA A 357 56.46 47.54 9.02
N ALA A 358 57.45 47.14 8.23
CA ALA A 358 58.75 46.68 8.73
C ALA A 358 59.89 47.36 7.95
N LYS A 359 60.71 48.13 8.69
CA LYS A 359 61.95 48.79 8.25
C LYS A 359 63.14 47.82 8.27
N LYS A 360 64.23 48.24 7.58
CA LYS A 360 65.69 47.92 7.76
C LYS A 360 66.22 47.00 6.64
N GLY A 361 67.25 47.31 5.84
CA GLY A 361 68.15 48.44 5.68
C GLY A 361 69.41 47.99 4.89
N LYS A 362 70.22 48.95 4.41
CA LYS A 362 71.68 48.89 4.10
C LYS A 362 72.17 48.69 2.65
N LYS A 363 72.27 49.83 1.94
CA LYS A 363 73.43 50.45 1.26
C LYS A 363 74.66 49.59 0.83
N GLY A 364 75.03 49.70 -0.44
CA GLY A 364 76.41 49.47 -0.97
C GLY A 364 76.44 49.62 -2.50
N LYS A 365 76.68 50.81 -3.07
CA LYS A 365 77.96 51.45 -3.48
C LYS A 365 78.50 50.96 -4.83
N LYS A 366 78.45 51.87 -5.83
CA LYS A 366 79.20 51.86 -7.10
C LYS A 366 80.67 51.49 -6.89
N ASN A 367 81.25 50.79 -7.86
CA ASN A 367 82.57 51.16 -8.37
C ASN A 367 82.75 50.74 -9.83
N ASN A 368 83.16 51.75 -10.60
CA ASN A 368 83.76 51.71 -11.93
C ASN A 368 85.30 51.65 -11.75
N ALA A 369 86.02 51.40 -12.86
CA ALA A 369 87.48 51.32 -13.05
C ALA A 369 88.02 49.87 -13.05
N SER A 370 88.92 49.45 -13.93
CA SER A 370 89.64 50.10 -15.03
C SER A 370 90.26 49.03 -15.93
N ALA A 371 90.43 49.36 -17.21
CA ALA A 371 91.30 48.63 -18.13
C ALA A 371 92.77 48.67 -17.68
N ALA A 372 93.51 47.58 -17.88
CA ALA A 372 94.95 47.59 -18.13
C ALA A 372 95.36 46.33 -18.90
N LYS A 373 96.10 46.53 -19.98
CA LYS A 373 96.53 45.56 -20.97
C LYS A 373 97.67 44.68 -20.45
N THR A 374 97.53 43.37 -20.63
CA THR A 374 98.63 42.45 -20.94
C THR A 374 98.33 41.86 -22.31
N SER A 375 99.36 41.57 -23.10
CA SER A 375 99.30 41.08 -24.48
C SER A 375 98.78 39.64 -24.58
N SER A 376 97.57 39.43 -24.06
CA SER A 376 96.69 38.28 -24.24
C SER A 376 95.40 38.84 -24.81
N TYR A 377 94.87 38.22 -25.87
CA TYR A 377 93.65 38.72 -26.52
C TYR A 377 92.49 38.71 -25.52
N ASN A 378 91.92 39.89 -25.19
CA ASN A 378 90.91 40.03 -24.14
C ASN A 378 89.51 39.66 -24.67
N CYS A 379 89.16 38.38 -24.62
CA CYS A 379 87.79 37.90 -24.85
C CYS A 379 86.93 38.13 -23.59
N PRO A 380 85.79 38.84 -23.67
CA PRO A 380 84.85 38.91 -22.55
C PRO A 380 84.28 37.51 -22.23
N PRO A 381 83.92 37.21 -20.96
CA PRO A 381 83.47 35.88 -20.55
C PRO A 381 82.33 35.29 -21.40
N SER A 382 81.41 36.13 -21.89
CA SER A 382 80.33 35.71 -22.79
C SER A 382 80.83 35.19 -24.14
N VAL A 383 81.89 35.80 -24.70
CA VAL A 383 82.50 35.35 -25.97
C VAL A 383 83.28 34.06 -25.74
N ILE A 384 83.88 33.88 -24.56
CA ILE A 384 84.55 32.63 -24.18
C ILE A 384 83.51 31.50 -24.05
N GLU A 385 82.39 31.75 -23.39
CA GLU A 385 81.27 30.81 -23.27
C GLU A 385 80.68 30.47 -24.63
N ASP A 386 80.45 31.45 -25.50
CA ASP A 386 79.92 31.19 -26.84
C ASP A 386 80.95 30.47 -27.74
N CYS A 387 82.25 30.77 -27.63
CA CYS A 387 83.33 30.03 -28.30
C CYS A 387 83.36 28.56 -27.84
N ALA A 388 83.28 28.33 -26.52
CA ALA A 388 83.25 27.01 -25.92
C ALA A 388 81.98 26.23 -26.30
N PHE A 389 80.83 26.90 -26.34
CA PHE A 389 79.56 26.33 -26.81
C PHE A 389 79.65 25.88 -28.27
N MET A 390 80.34 26.66 -29.11
CA MET A 390 80.61 26.28 -30.49
C MET A 390 81.75 25.25 -30.63
N GLY A 391 82.42 24.84 -29.56
CA GLY A 391 83.56 23.91 -29.59
C GLY A 391 84.76 24.48 -30.34
N ILE A 392 85.01 25.79 -30.20
CA ILE A 392 86.17 26.49 -30.73
C ILE A 392 86.97 27.03 -29.55
N ASP A 393 88.27 26.74 -29.52
CA ASP A 393 89.16 27.26 -28.48
C ASP A 393 89.27 28.79 -28.62
N PRO A 394 89.02 29.57 -27.55
CA PRO A 394 89.13 31.03 -27.62
C PRO A 394 90.57 31.44 -27.99
N PRO A 395 90.76 32.41 -28.89
CA PRO A 395 92.10 32.80 -29.32
C PRO A 395 92.83 33.43 -28.13
N VAL A 396 93.98 32.86 -27.77
CA VAL A 396 94.81 33.35 -26.67
C VAL A 396 95.71 34.49 -27.17
N ASN A 397 96.06 34.44 -28.46
CA ASN A 397 96.90 35.42 -29.15
C ASN A 397 96.17 36.07 -30.35
N ALA A 398 96.52 37.31 -30.68
CA ALA A 398 95.91 38.07 -31.77
C ALA A 398 96.11 37.44 -33.16
N GLU A 399 97.14 36.60 -33.32
CA GLU A 399 97.44 35.89 -34.57
C GLU A 399 96.52 34.69 -34.84
N GLU A 400 95.84 34.18 -33.80
CA GLU A 400 94.92 33.04 -33.89
C GLU A 400 93.50 33.47 -34.26
N VAL A 401 93.21 34.78 -34.22
CA VAL A 401 91.90 35.36 -34.51
C VAL A 401 91.41 35.03 -35.93
N PRO A 402 92.20 35.14 -37.01
CA PRO A 402 91.76 34.78 -38.36
C PRO A 402 91.41 33.29 -38.48
N ALA A 403 92.20 32.41 -37.86
CA ALA A 403 91.95 30.96 -37.87
C ALA A 403 90.68 30.60 -37.08
N VAL A 404 90.37 31.33 -36.02
CA VAL A 404 89.11 31.21 -35.27
C VAL A 404 87.92 31.72 -36.10
N VAL A 405 88.07 32.83 -36.82
CA VAL A 405 87.03 33.37 -37.71
C VAL A 405 86.67 32.40 -38.84
N GLU A 406 87.66 31.74 -39.46
CA GLU A 406 87.38 30.72 -40.48
C GLU A 406 86.66 29.50 -39.91
N LYS A 407 87.02 29.06 -38.70
CA LYS A 407 86.32 27.98 -38.00
C LYS A 407 84.88 28.36 -37.63
N ILE A 408 84.63 29.62 -37.25
CA ILE A 408 83.28 30.14 -36.98
C ILE A 408 82.46 30.20 -38.28
N LYS A 409 83.03 30.68 -39.39
CA LYS A 409 82.38 30.72 -40.71
C LYS A 409 82.01 29.31 -41.19
N ALA A 410 82.94 28.35 -41.11
CA ALA A 410 82.69 26.97 -41.49
C ALA A 410 81.55 26.32 -40.68
N LYS A 411 81.47 26.59 -39.37
CA LYS A 411 80.36 26.10 -38.53
C LYS A 411 79.03 26.81 -38.82
N LEU A 412 79.05 28.12 -39.09
CA LEU A 412 77.87 28.86 -39.54
C LEU A 412 77.32 28.34 -40.86
N ASP A 413 78.19 28.02 -41.83
CA ASP A 413 77.77 27.47 -43.12
C ASP A 413 77.22 26.04 -42.97
N HIS A 414 77.85 25.22 -42.11
CA HIS A 414 77.29 23.91 -41.73
C HIS A 414 75.91 24.04 -41.09
N TRP A 415 75.72 24.95 -40.13
CA TRP A 415 74.42 25.16 -39.48
C TRP A 415 73.37 25.72 -40.44
N LYS A 416 73.73 26.63 -41.35
CA LYS A 416 72.81 27.13 -42.39
C LYS A 416 72.41 26.04 -43.39
N ALA A 417 73.35 25.16 -43.77
CA ALA A 417 73.06 24.04 -44.67
C ALA A 417 72.20 22.95 -44.00
N ASP A 418 72.46 22.62 -42.73
CA ASP A 418 71.71 21.59 -41.99
C ASP A 418 70.42 22.14 -41.35
N GLN A 419 70.24 23.47 -41.29
CA GLN A 419 69.05 24.13 -40.73
C GLN A 419 67.76 23.63 -41.38
N ALA A 420 67.70 23.52 -42.71
CA ALA A 420 66.50 23.04 -43.40
C ALA A 420 66.17 21.58 -43.04
N ASN A 421 67.17 20.71 -43.00
CA ASN A 421 67.01 19.28 -42.71
C ASN A 421 66.61 19.03 -41.25
N GLN A 422 67.20 19.77 -40.31
CA GLN A 422 66.89 19.63 -38.89
C GLN A 422 65.55 20.26 -38.53
N THR A 423 65.17 21.36 -39.17
CA THR A 423 63.82 21.94 -39.03
C THR A 423 62.77 20.95 -39.51
N GLN A 424 62.98 20.28 -40.65
CA GLN A 424 62.07 19.23 -41.13
C GLN A 424 61.98 18.06 -40.16
N LYS A 425 63.11 17.58 -39.62
CA LYS A 425 63.12 16.51 -38.60
C LYS A 425 62.42 16.94 -37.30
N ASN A 426 62.53 18.20 -36.89
CA ASN A 426 61.85 18.73 -35.71
C ASN A 426 60.34 18.85 -35.94
N ILE A 427 59.92 19.32 -37.11
CA ILE A 427 58.50 19.33 -37.53
C ILE A 427 57.93 17.91 -37.55
N GLU A 428 58.66 16.93 -38.08
CA GLU A 428 58.23 15.53 -38.11
C GLU A 428 58.14 14.92 -36.71
N LYS A 429 59.08 15.23 -35.81
CA LYS A 429 59.02 14.81 -34.41
C LYS A 429 57.84 15.44 -33.68
N ALA A 430 57.61 16.73 -33.85
CA ALA A 430 56.48 17.43 -33.25
C ALA A 430 55.13 16.92 -33.77
N LYS A 431 55.02 16.62 -35.07
CA LYS A 431 53.82 15.96 -35.63
C LYS A 431 53.59 14.58 -35.01
N LYS A 432 54.64 13.77 -34.87
CA LYS A 432 54.56 12.45 -34.21
C LYS A 432 54.23 12.56 -32.72
N GLU A 433 54.69 13.60 -32.04
CA GLU A 433 54.36 13.86 -30.63
C GLU A 433 52.92 14.36 -30.48
N ILE A 434 52.42 15.21 -31.38
CA ILE A 434 51.00 15.60 -31.43
C ILE A 434 50.13 14.36 -31.67
N GLU A 435 50.47 13.50 -32.64
CA GLU A 435 49.75 12.24 -32.89
C GLU A 435 49.76 11.31 -31.68
N LYS A 436 50.88 11.22 -30.95
CA LYS A 436 50.97 10.44 -29.70
C LYS A 436 50.11 11.04 -28.58
N ILE A 437 50.14 12.36 -28.39
CA ILE A 437 49.31 13.05 -27.39
C ILE A 437 47.82 12.89 -27.74
N GLU A 438 47.45 13.01 -29.01
CA GLU A 438 46.07 12.77 -29.46
C GLU A 438 45.65 11.30 -29.27
N ALA A 439 46.56 10.34 -29.50
CA ALA A 439 46.29 8.91 -29.29
C ALA A 439 46.25 8.50 -27.81
N GLU A 440 47.09 9.07 -26.94
CA GLU A 440 47.05 8.85 -25.49
C GLU A 440 45.81 9.51 -24.86
N GLU A 441 45.47 10.73 -25.27
CA GLU A 441 44.24 11.38 -24.81
C GLU A 441 42.98 10.70 -25.37
N ALA A 442 43.04 10.05 -26.54
CA ALA A 442 41.96 9.19 -27.05
C ALA A 442 41.78 7.91 -26.22
N LYS A 443 42.87 7.35 -25.67
CA LYS A 443 42.83 6.21 -24.74
C LYS A 443 42.36 6.61 -23.34
N GLU A 444 42.68 7.82 -22.88
CA GLU A 444 42.25 8.32 -21.57
C GLU A 444 40.75 8.72 -21.56
N LYS A 445 40.19 9.12 -22.71
CA LYS A 445 38.75 9.38 -22.87
C LYS A 445 37.87 8.11 -22.90
N ASP A 446 38.46 6.93 -22.82
CA ASP A 446 37.75 5.65 -22.75
C ASP A 446 38.04 4.87 -21.45
N PRO A 447 37.60 5.36 -20.26
CA PRO A 447 37.76 4.63 -19.01
C PRO A 447 36.59 3.66 -18.84
N LYS A 448 36.52 2.62 -19.68
CA LYS A 448 35.70 1.44 -19.37
C LYS A 448 36.35 0.15 -19.79
N LYS A 449 37.58 -0.12 -19.32
CA LYS A 449 38.02 -1.50 -19.04
C LYS A 449 39.35 -1.57 -18.27
N THR A 450 39.32 -1.49 -16.95
CA THR A 450 40.35 -2.16 -16.12
C THR A 450 39.71 -2.76 -14.88
N VAL A 451 39.74 -4.10 -14.85
CA VAL A 451 39.39 -4.96 -13.72
C VAL A 451 40.61 -5.07 -12.81
N SER A 452 40.43 -4.88 -11.51
CA SER A 452 41.21 -5.45 -10.40
C SER A 452 40.43 -5.10 -9.12
N GLY A 453 39.95 -6.02 -8.28
CA GLY A 453 40.64 -7.22 -7.80
C GLY A 453 41.22 -6.93 -6.42
N SER A 454 40.37 -6.83 -5.38
CA SER A 454 40.81 -6.98 -4.00
C SER A 454 39.67 -7.53 -3.14
N ALA A 455 39.87 -8.77 -2.70
CA ALA A 455 39.06 -9.46 -1.73
C ALA A 455 39.54 -9.12 -0.31
N THR A 456 38.61 -8.97 0.63
CA THR A 456 38.82 -9.45 2.01
C THR A 456 37.48 -9.96 2.56
N PRO A 457 37.46 -11.11 3.25
CA PRO A 457 36.23 -11.83 3.63
C PRO A 457 35.84 -11.59 5.10
N ASN A 458 34.79 -12.32 5.52
CA ASN A 458 34.26 -12.52 6.89
C ASN A 458 33.24 -11.47 7.37
N GLY A 459 32.04 -11.81 7.88
CA GLY A 459 31.38 -13.08 8.16
C GLY A 459 30.18 -12.83 9.10
N GLY A 460 29.14 -13.69 9.05
CA GLY A 460 28.20 -13.84 10.18
C GLY A 460 26.69 -13.76 9.89
N ALA A 461 26.10 -14.91 9.53
CA ALA A 461 24.81 -15.47 9.96
C ALA A 461 23.52 -14.60 10.02
N ALA A 462 22.48 -14.97 9.25
CA ALA A 462 21.41 -15.89 9.68
C ALA A 462 20.25 -15.93 8.67
N ALA A 463 19.61 -17.10 8.63
CA ALA A 463 18.54 -17.58 7.76
C ALA A 463 17.34 -16.64 7.52
N GLU A 464 16.75 -16.69 6.31
CA GLU A 464 15.39 -17.20 6.11
C GLU A 464 15.07 -17.49 4.63
N ASN A 465 14.26 -18.53 4.43
CA ASN A 465 13.83 -19.13 3.17
C ASN A 465 12.95 -18.20 2.32
N GLY A 466 12.94 -18.41 0.99
CA GLY A 466 11.80 -18.03 0.16
C GLY A 466 12.10 -17.81 -1.32
N ASP A 467 11.68 -18.78 -2.13
CA ASP A 467 11.16 -18.60 -3.49
C ASP A 467 12.11 -18.38 -4.67
N LYS A 468 12.68 -19.49 -5.14
CA LYS A 468 12.91 -19.74 -6.58
C LYS A 468 11.80 -20.65 -7.09
N ALA A 469 10.70 -20.06 -7.55
CA ALA A 469 9.63 -20.77 -8.24
C ALA A 469 8.79 -19.81 -9.10
N VAL A 470 9.39 -19.11 -10.06
CA VAL A 470 8.61 -18.36 -11.08
C VAL A 470 9.18 -18.33 -12.50
N ASP A 471 10.44 -18.73 -12.74
CA ASP A 471 11.02 -18.62 -14.10
C ASP A 471 11.02 -19.92 -14.92
N GLU A 472 10.51 -21.04 -14.40
CA GLU A 472 10.48 -22.33 -15.14
C GLU A 472 9.09 -22.71 -15.68
N VAL A 473 8.05 -21.91 -15.42
CA VAL A 473 6.67 -22.16 -15.90
C VAL A 473 6.35 -21.38 -17.19
N THR A 474 7.11 -20.34 -17.52
CA THR A 474 6.85 -19.51 -18.72
C THR A 474 7.41 -20.07 -20.02
N ASP A 475 8.35 -21.02 -19.96
CA ASP A 475 8.94 -21.62 -21.16
C ASP A 475 8.19 -22.88 -21.64
N LYS A 476 7.46 -23.57 -20.75
CA LYS A 476 6.64 -24.74 -21.14
C LYS A 476 5.26 -24.41 -21.72
N VAL A 477 4.77 -23.18 -21.58
CA VAL A 477 3.47 -22.75 -22.16
C VAL A 477 3.63 -22.19 -23.58
N LYS A 478 4.85 -21.79 -23.98
CA LYS A 478 5.11 -21.28 -25.34
C LYS A 478 5.40 -22.38 -26.37
N GLU A 479 5.87 -23.55 -25.94
CA GLU A 479 6.04 -24.71 -26.84
C GLU A 479 4.73 -25.45 -27.11
N THR A 480 3.77 -25.47 -26.16
CA THR A 480 2.48 -26.15 -26.38
C THR A 480 1.48 -25.35 -27.21
N ALA A 481 1.66 -24.03 -27.36
CA ALA A 481 0.75 -23.18 -28.14
C ALA A 481 1.12 -23.09 -29.64
N LEU A 482 2.23 -23.71 -30.07
CA LEU A 482 2.70 -23.68 -31.46
C LEU A 482 2.53 -25.00 -32.23
N GLU A 483 2.07 -26.07 -31.56
CA GLU A 483 1.72 -27.34 -32.22
C GLU A 483 0.22 -27.54 -32.51
N GLU A 484 -0.69 -26.76 -31.92
CA GLU A 484 -2.15 -26.91 -32.17
C GLU A 484 -2.71 -26.09 -33.35
N THR A 485 -1.93 -25.23 -34.02
CA THR A 485 -2.42 -24.45 -35.19
C THR A 485 -1.93 -24.97 -36.55
N LYS A 486 -1.44 -26.22 -36.63
CA LYS A 486 -1.02 -26.85 -37.91
C LYS A 486 -1.73 -28.17 -38.24
N GLY A 487 -2.74 -28.56 -37.47
CA GLY A 487 -3.39 -29.88 -37.58
C GLY A 487 -4.77 -29.93 -38.22
N GLU A 488 -5.37 -28.81 -38.63
CA GLU A 488 -6.77 -28.81 -39.07
C GLU A 488 -7.00 -27.89 -40.29
N GLU A 489 -6.49 -28.30 -41.45
CA GLU A 489 -7.06 -27.91 -42.75
C GLU A 489 -6.56 -28.88 -43.85
N VAL A 490 -7.50 -29.37 -44.66
CA VAL A 490 -7.34 -30.15 -45.91
C VAL A 490 -7.30 -31.70 -45.82
N THR A 491 -8.46 -32.31 -45.56
CA THR A 491 -8.94 -33.45 -46.38
C THR A 491 -10.42 -33.25 -46.70
N ALA A 492 -10.70 -32.58 -47.82
CA ALA A 492 -12.01 -32.56 -48.47
C ALA A 492 -11.77 -32.58 -49.99
N ALA A 493 -11.76 -33.78 -50.57
CA ALA A 493 -12.06 -34.13 -51.95
C ALA A 493 -12.09 -35.66 -52.09
#